data_AF-A0A2I0R4L6-F1
#
_entry.id   AF-A0A2I0R4L6-F1
#
_cell.length_a   1.000
_cell.length_b   1.000
_cell.length_c   1.000
_cell.angle_alpha   90.00
_cell.angle_beta   90.00
_cell.angle_gamma   90.00
#
_symmetry.space_group_name_H-M   'P 1'
#
loop_
_entity.id
_entity.type
_entity.pdbx_description
1 polymer ?
#
loop_
_entity_poly.entity_id
_entity_poly.type
_entity_poly.pdbx_seq_one_letter_code
_entity_poly.pdbx_strand_id
1 'polypeptide(L)'
;MNTKELLGERIKDILIWVKMEVGGLDQGQVFIELNSGKTISIPWDFESENIETKPKAKSKSLVLKSSDKIRIESTEFNFPEGKTWNDVREEVKRNQNSTFFGRLKYKLGFKNGIPKKYTSKSTKIVDNEMKKFANLKIVDFIMFEDYDSVGFLELENGNIITETLTAPHGTGMAGLNIFENLKDFEENCGTEYKRLKNSC
;
A
#
# COMPACT_ATOMS: atom_id res chain seq x y z
N MET A 1 -10.14 -18.09 -15.70
CA MET A 1 -11.02 -16.90 -15.68
C MET A 1 -10.44 -15.87 -16.60
N ASN A 2 -11.26 -15.11 -17.31
CA ASN A 2 -10.88 -13.94 -18.10
C ASN A 2 -11.43 -12.65 -17.47
N THR A 3 -11.04 -11.49 -18.00
CA THR A 3 -11.48 -10.17 -17.50
C THR A 3 -13.00 -10.00 -17.51
N LYS A 4 -13.69 -10.46 -18.56
CA LYS A 4 -15.15 -10.34 -18.71
C LYS A 4 -15.92 -11.14 -17.65
N GLU A 5 -15.39 -12.30 -17.27
CA GLU A 5 -15.95 -13.16 -16.22
C GLU A 5 -15.84 -12.54 -14.81
N LEU A 6 -15.02 -11.50 -14.60
CA LEU A 6 -14.94 -10.80 -13.30
C LEU A 6 -16.19 -9.99 -12.99
N LEU A 7 -16.87 -9.48 -14.01
CA LEU A 7 -18.05 -8.68 -13.81
C LEU A 7 -19.14 -9.53 -13.17
N GLY A 8 -19.58 -9.14 -11.99
CA GLY A 8 -20.56 -9.93 -11.24
C GLY A 8 -20.01 -10.64 -10.01
N GLU A 9 -18.71 -10.94 -10.01
CA GLU A 9 -18.06 -11.59 -8.88
C GLU A 9 -18.02 -10.68 -7.66
N ARG A 10 -17.97 -11.29 -6.47
CA ARG A 10 -17.91 -10.57 -5.19
C ARG A 10 -16.57 -10.81 -4.52
N ILE A 11 -16.01 -9.74 -3.97
CA ILE A 11 -14.75 -9.79 -3.24
C ILE A 11 -14.96 -10.50 -1.90
N LYS A 12 -14.17 -11.53 -1.64
CA LYS A 12 -14.07 -12.20 -0.35
C LYS A 12 -12.99 -11.57 0.52
N ASP A 13 -11.81 -11.36 -0.06
CA ASP A 13 -10.66 -10.77 0.62
C ASP A 13 -9.77 -10.03 -0.37
N ILE A 14 -8.99 -9.08 0.13
CA ILE A 14 -7.92 -8.43 -0.60
C ILE A 14 -6.62 -8.77 0.12
N LEU A 15 -5.71 -9.43 -0.59
CA LEU A 15 -4.42 -9.85 -0.07
C LEU A 15 -3.34 -8.96 -0.66
N ILE A 16 -2.42 -8.49 0.17
CA ILE A 16 -1.28 -7.69 -0.28
C ILE A 16 0.03 -8.35 0.10
N TRP A 17 0.95 -8.41 -0.85
CA TRP A 17 2.36 -8.71 -0.61
C TRP A 17 3.16 -7.44 -0.83
N VAL A 18 4.00 -7.08 0.15
CA VAL A 18 4.91 -5.94 0.03
C VAL A 18 6.33 -6.33 0.40
N LYS A 19 7.30 -5.77 -0.33
CA LYS A 19 8.73 -5.87 -0.02
C LYS A 19 9.31 -4.45 -0.07
N MET A 20 9.80 -3.97 1.06
CA MET A 20 10.48 -2.69 1.12
C MET A 20 11.98 -2.85 0.90
N GLU A 21 12.59 -1.96 0.13
CA GLU A 21 14.03 -1.99 -0.17
C GLU A 21 14.68 -0.64 0.10
N VAL A 22 15.54 -0.56 1.12
CA VAL A 22 16.17 0.70 1.54
C VAL A 22 17.06 1.25 0.43
N GLY A 23 16.68 2.41 -0.11
CA GLY A 23 17.40 3.05 -1.22
C GLY A 23 17.17 2.38 -2.58
N GLY A 24 16.17 1.51 -2.69
CA GLY A 24 15.79 0.80 -3.91
C GLY A 24 14.35 1.04 -4.33
N LEU A 25 13.74 0.03 -4.96
CA LEU A 25 12.34 0.03 -5.34
C LEU A 25 11.54 -0.80 -4.34
N ASP A 26 10.55 -0.18 -3.72
CA ASP A 26 9.54 -0.91 -2.97
C ASP A 26 8.65 -1.66 -3.96
N GLN A 27 8.30 -2.90 -3.63
CA GLN A 27 7.45 -3.75 -4.45
C GLN A 27 6.15 -4.05 -3.72
N GLY A 28 5.05 -4.00 -4.46
CA GLY A 28 3.71 -4.34 -4.02
C GLY A 28 3.07 -5.30 -5.01
N GLN A 29 2.22 -6.20 -4.53
CA GLN A 29 1.34 -6.97 -5.39
C GLN A 29 0.03 -7.23 -4.66
N VAL A 30 -1.07 -7.00 -5.37
CA VAL A 30 -2.43 -7.19 -4.88
C VAL A 30 -2.99 -8.47 -5.47
N PHE A 31 -3.68 -9.23 -4.62
CA PHE A 31 -4.44 -10.40 -5.03
C PHE A 31 -5.86 -10.26 -4.49
N ILE A 32 -6.86 -10.51 -5.33
CA ILE A 32 -8.27 -10.43 -4.94
C ILE A 32 -8.80 -11.86 -4.86
N GLU A 33 -9.19 -12.27 -3.65
CA GLU A 33 -9.90 -13.52 -3.43
C GLU A 33 -11.38 -13.28 -3.68
N LEU A 34 -12.00 -14.06 -4.55
CA LEU A 34 -13.41 -13.97 -4.90
C LEU A 34 -14.23 -14.96 -4.06
N ASN A 35 -15.52 -14.67 -3.87
CA ASN A 35 -16.44 -15.58 -3.18
C ASN A 35 -16.58 -16.94 -3.87
N SER A 36 -16.33 -17.00 -5.18
CA SER A 36 -16.25 -18.25 -5.95
C SER A 36 -15.07 -19.15 -5.54
N GLY A 37 -14.15 -18.68 -4.68
CA GLY A 37 -12.96 -19.39 -4.22
C GLY A 37 -11.74 -19.20 -5.14
N LYS A 38 -11.91 -18.51 -6.27
CA LYS A 38 -10.81 -18.13 -7.16
C LYS A 38 -10.02 -16.97 -6.57
N THR A 39 -8.74 -16.89 -6.92
CA THR A 39 -7.90 -15.72 -6.63
C THR A 39 -7.37 -15.16 -7.93
N ILE A 40 -7.39 -13.85 -8.09
CA ILE A 40 -6.96 -13.16 -9.31
C ILE A 40 -5.95 -12.05 -8.99
N SER A 41 -5.11 -11.73 -9.98
CA SER A 41 -4.43 -10.42 -10.04
C SER A 41 -5.35 -9.43 -10.76
N ILE A 42 -5.06 -8.14 -10.64
CA ILE A 42 -5.80 -7.15 -11.45
C ILE A 42 -5.39 -7.32 -12.93
N PRO A 43 -6.34 -7.44 -13.87
CA PRO A 43 -6.01 -7.64 -15.28
C PRO A 43 -5.28 -6.45 -15.91
N TRP A 44 -4.50 -6.73 -16.95
CA TRP A 44 -3.76 -5.73 -17.73
C TRP A 44 -4.51 -5.28 -18.97
N ASP A 45 -5.49 -6.06 -19.43
CA ASP A 45 -6.34 -5.67 -20.55
C ASP A 45 -7.75 -6.28 -20.51
N PHE A 46 -8.62 -5.82 -21.42
CA PHE A 46 -9.99 -6.31 -21.58
C PHE A 46 -10.08 -7.76 -22.05
N GLU A 47 -9.04 -8.27 -22.68
CA GLU A 47 -9.01 -9.60 -23.30
C GLU A 47 -8.14 -10.58 -22.50
N SER A 48 -7.72 -10.20 -21.28
CA SER A 48 -6.76 -10.98 -20.50
C SER A 48 -7.38 -12.33 -20.17
N GLU A 49 -6.74 -13.37 -20.67
CA GLU A 49 -7.10 -14.75 -20.38
C GLU A 49 -6.29 -15.25 -19.18
N ASN A 50 -6.86 -16.19 -18.43
CA ASN A 50 -6.18 -16.88 -17.32
C ASN A 50 -5.64 -15.94 -16.22
N ILE A 51 -6.41 -14.92 -15.85
CA ILE A 51 -6.09 -13.96 -14.78
C ILE A 51 -6.07 -14.59 -13.36
N GLU A 52 -6.44 -15.87 -13.25
CA GLU A 52 -6.37 -16.63 -12.00
C GLU A 52 -4.91 -16.80 -11.58
N THR A 53 -4.62 -16.53 -10.31
CA THR A 53 -3.28 -16.52 -9.76
C THR A 53 -3.26 -17.15 -8.36
N LYS A 54 -2.06 -17.29 -7.80
CA LYS A 54 -1.87 -17.71 -6.41
C LYS A 54 -1.22 -16.56 -5.63
N PRO A 55 -1.72 -16.27 -4.41
CA PRO A 55 -1.06 -15.32 -3.54
C PRO A 55 0.39 -15.73 -3.26
N LYS A 56 1.28 -14.74 -3.23
CA LYS A 56 2.64 -14.94 -2.74
C LYS A 56 2.64 -15.41 -1.29
N ALA A 57 3.66 -16.18 -0.92
CA ALA A 57 3.88 -16.55 0.47
C ALA A 57 4.01 -15.27 1.33
N LYS A 58 3.38 -15.28 2.51
CA LYS A 58 3.31 -14.14 3.45
C LYS A 58 2.46 -12.95 2.99
N SER A 59 1.67 -13.07 1.92
CA SER A 59 0.62 -12.08 1.66
C SER A 59 -0.29 -11.92 2.88
N LYS A 60 -0.67 -10.69 3.18
CA LYS A 60 -1.53 -10.34 4.32
C LYS A 60 -2.92 -9.98 3.84
N SER A 61 -3.91 -10.48 4.56
CA SER A 61 -5.31 -10.08 4.40
C SER A 61 -5.52 -8.66 4.87
N LEU A 62 -6.19 -7.86 4.04
CA LEU A 62 -6.65 -6.51 4.36
C LEU A 62 -8.10 -6.51 4.83
N VAL A 63 -8.91 -7.51 4.47
CA VAL A 63 -10.37 -7.51 4.70
C VAL A 63 -10.79 -8.60 5.69
N LEU A 64 -10.60 -9.88 5.34
CA LEU A 64 -11.25 -10.99 6.06
C LEU A 64 -10.56 -11.34 7.38
N LYS A 65 -9.23 -11.43 7.37
CA LYS A 65 -8.41 -11.83 8.52
C LYS A 65 -7.71 -10.66 9.19
N SER A 66 -8.04 -9.43 8.77
CA SER A 66 -7.53 -8.21 9.39
C SER A 66 -8.34 -7.85 10.64
N SER A 67 -7.67 -7.19 11.59
CA SER A 67 -8.35 -6.66 12.77
C SER A 67 -9.36 -5.58 12.36
N ASP A 68 -10.44 -5.43 13.14
CA ASP A 68 -11.36 -4.28 13.01
C ASP A 68 -10.66 -2.96 13.28
N LYS A 69 -9.55 -3.00 14.05
CA LYS A 69 -8.80 -1.81 14.43
C LYS A 69 -7.34 -1.93 14.05
N ILE A 70 -6.82 -0.91 13.38
CA ILE A 70 -5.42 -0.81 12.97
C ILE A 70 -4.69 0.10 13.95
N ARG A 71 -3.58 -0.40 14.48
CA ARG A 71 -2.64 0.38 15.29
C ARG A 71 -1.61 1.03 14.37
N ILE A 72 -1.68 2.35 14.26
CA ILE A 72 -0.72 3.17 13.51
C ILE A 72 0.28 3.75 14.52
N GLU A 73 1.55 3.44 14.33
CA GLU A 73 2.65 4.00 15.12
C GLU A 73 3.35 5.08 14.32
N SER A 74 3.29 6.32 14.81
CA SER A 74 3.92 7.47 14.18
C SER A 74 5.08 7.97 15.04
N THR A 75 6.18 8.34 14.40
CA THR A 75 7.30 9.02 15.06
C THR A 75 7.44 10.40 14.44
N GLU A 76 7.11 11.42 15.22
CA GLU A 76 7.33 12.82 14.86
C GLU A 76 8.68 13.29 15.39
N PHE A 77 9.37 14.11 14.60
CA PHE A 77 10.65 14.68 14.98
C PHE A 77 10.48 16.14 15.38
N ASN A 78 10.69 16.44 16.65
CA ASN A 78 10.52 17.77 17.22
C ASN A 78 11.88 18.40 17.44
N PHE A 79 12.39 19.10 16.42
CA PHE A 79 13.62 19.87 16.54
C PHE A 79 13.32 21.25 17.13
N PRO A 80 14.08 21.69 18.16
CA PRO A 80 14.05 23.07 18.62
C PRO A 80 14.32 24.04 17.47
N GLU A 81 13.75 25.24 17.55
CA GLU A 81 13.91 26.28 16.53
C GLU A 81 15.39 26.52 16.21
N GLY A 82 15.74 26.50 14.92
CA GLY A 82 17.12 26.64 14.43
C GLY A 82 17.99 25.38 14.50
N LYS A 83 17.53 24.25 15.05
CA LYS A 83 18.28 22.97 15.00
C LYS A 83 17.98 22.17 13.75
N THR A 84 19.06 21.67 13.14
CA THR A 84 19.03 20.80 11.97
C THR A 84 19.33 19.34 12.34
N TRP A 85 19.10 18.44 11.37
CA TRP A 85 19.54 17.04 11.46
C TRP A 85 21.04 16.88 11.70
N ASN A 86 21.86 17.82 11.26
CA ASN A 86 23.30 17.77 11.49
C ASN A 86 23.63 18.04 12.96
N ASP A 87 22.95 18.99 13.59
CA ASP A 87 23.11 19.29 15.02
C ASP A 87 22.70 18.09 15.89
N VAL A 88 21.61 17.42 15.52
CA VAL A 88 21.15 16.21 16.20
C VAL A 88 22.15 15.06 16.03
N ARG A 89 22.72 14.88 14.82
CA ARG A 89 23.78 13.88 14.58
C ARG A 89 25.04 14.17 15.37
N GLU A 90 25.45 15.44 15.46
CA GLU A 90 26.58 15.84 16.30
C GLU A 90 26.33 15.54 17.77
N GLU A 91 25.14 15.84 18.28
CA GLU A 91 24.80 15.57 19.67
C GLU A 91 24.79 14.07 19.98
N VAL A 92 24.29 13.23 19.06
CA VAL A 92 24.37 11.77 19.16
C VAL A 92 25.82 11.32 19.24
N LYS A 93 26.70 11.82 18.35
CA LYS A 93 28.13 11.50 18.38
C LYS A 93 28.80 11.93 19.69
N ARG A 94 28.50 13.14 20.18
CA ARG A 94 29.04 13.64 21.45
C ARG A 94 28.59 12.78 22.63
N ASN A 95 27.30 12.46 22.75
CA ASN A 95 26.77 11.60 23.81
C ASN A 95 27.28 10.16 23.75
N GLN A 96 27.48 9.64 22.53
CA GLN A 96 28.07 8.32 22.29
C GLN A 96 29.54 8.26 22.75
N ASN A 97 30.27 9.37 22.57
CA ASN A 97 31.67 9.49 22.98
C ASN A 97 31.88 10.00 24.41
N SER A 98 30.86 10.52 25.09
CA SER A 98 31.01 11.09 26.45
C SER A 98 30.82 10.05 27.56
N THR A 99 30.07 8.98 27.30
CA THR A 99 29.68 8.02 28.34
C THR A 99 30.38 6.67 28.17
N PHE A 100 30.91 6.09 29.24
CA PHE A 100 31.57 4.76 29.21
C PHE A 100 30.66 3.68 28.62
N PHE A 101 29.38 3.68 28.99
CA PHE A 101 28.34 2.81 28.41
C PHE A 101 28.06 3.09 26.92
N GLY A 102 28.14 4.36 26.50
CA GLY A 102 27.94 4.78 25.11
C GLY A 102 29.08 4.29 24.19
N ARG A 103 30.32 4.40 24.68
CA ARG A 103 31.52 3.90 23.99
C ARG A 103 31.51 2.38 23.87
N LEU A 104 31.08 1.68 24.93
CA LEU A 104 30.98 0.21 24.93
C LEU A 104 29.92 -0.29 23.94
N LYS A 105 28.73 0.33 23.91
CA LYS A 105 27.68 0.01 22.92
C LYS A 105 28.16 0.22 21.49
N TYR A 106 28.87 1.31 21.22
CA TYR A 106 29.42 1.59 19.89
C TYR A 106 30.43 0.53 19.44
N LYS A 107 31.35 0.11 20.33
CA LYS A 107 32.30 -0.98 20.05
C LYS A 107 31.60 -2.32 19.78
N LEU A 108 30.42 -2.53 20.34
CA LEU A 108 29.57 -3.70 20.11
C LEU A 108 28.64 -3.57 18.87
N GLY A 109 28.80 -2.52 18.06
CA GLY A 109 28.01 -2.31 16.83
C GLY A 109 26.63 -1.67 17.05
N PHE A 110 26.26 -1.33 18.28
CA PHE A 110 25.01 -0.63 18.57
C PHE A 110 25.19 0.89 18.35
N LYS A 111 24.63 1.39 17.24
CA LYS A 111 24.53 2.83 16.99
C LYS A 111 23.47 3.43 17.92
N ASN A 112 23.79 4.52 18.61
CA ASN A 112 22.80 5.26 19.38
C ASN A 112 21.77 5.87 18.41
N GLY A 113 20.49 5.59 18.66
CA GLY A 113 19.39 6.20 17.92
C GLY A 113 19.23 7.68 18.25
N ILE A 114 18.27 8.32 17.58
CA ILE A 114 17.92 9.73 17.82
C ILE A 114 17.49 9.89 19.29
N PRO A 115 17.98 10.91 20.01
CA PRO A 115 17.63 11.15 21.41
C PRO A 115 16.11 11.27 21.57
N LYS A 116 15.55 10.62 22.60
CA LYS A 116 14.09 10.62 22.86
C LYS A 116 13.48 12.03 22.96
N LYS A 117 14.25 13.01 23.41
CA LYS A 117 13.83 14.43 23.48
C LYS A 117 13.48 15.06 22.12
N TYR A 118 13.93 14.45 21.02
CA TYR A 118 13.64 14.89 19.64
C TYR A 118 12.59 14.03 18.96
N THR A 119 12.06 13.00 19.62
CA THR A 119 11.09 12.09 19.02
C THR A 119 9.83 12.04 19.87
N SER A 120 8.71 12.47 19.30
CA SER A 120 7.40 12.18 19.86
C SER A 120 6.87 10.91 19.19
N LYS A 121 6.62 9.86 19.98
CA LYS A 121 5.96 8.66 19.48
C LYS A 121 4.49 8.76 19.83
N SER A 122 3.64 8.72 18.82
CA SER A 122 2.20 8.61 19.00
C SER A 122 1.72 7.26 18.49
N THR A 123 0.67 6.75 19.11
CA THR A 123 -0.02 5.55 18.65
C THR A 123 -1.48 5.91 18.47
N LYS A 124 -1.97 5.79 17.25
CA LYS A 124 -3.38 5.98 16.93
C LYS A 124 -4.00 4.62 16.65
N ILE A 125 -5.17 4.39 17.21
CA ILE A 125 -6.00 3.24 16.85
C ILE A 125 -7.10 3.79 15.96
N VAL A 126 -7.19 3.29 14.74
CA VAL A 126 -8.21 3.66 13.75
C VAL A 126 -9.00 2.43 13.35
N ASP A 127 -10.22 2.63 12.87
CA ASP A 127 -11.02 1.54 12.31
C ASP A 127 -10.42 1.09 10.97
N ASN A 128 -10.58 -0.19 10.66
CA ASN A 128 -10.10 -0.77 9.43
C ASN A 128 -11.10 -0.55 8.30
N GLU A 129 -10.94 0.58 7.61
CA GLU A 129 -11.73 0.94 6.43
C GLU A 129 -11.73 -0.12 5.33
N MET A 130 -10.72 -1.00 5.27
CA MET A 130 -10.67 -2.06 4.26
C MET A 130 -11.79 -3.08 4.40
N LYS A 131 -12.40 -3.20 5.59
CA LYS A 131 -13.53 -4.11 5.80
C LYS A 131 -14.75 -3.75 4.97
N LYS A 132 -14.89 -2.50 4.52
CA LYS A 132 -16.00 -2.08 3.65
C LYS A 132 -15.99 -2.76 2.28
N PHE A 133 -14.85 -3.30 1.85
CA PHE A 133 -14.72 -4.02 0.58
C PHE A 133 -15.18 -5.48 0.64
N ALA A 134 -15.47 -5.98 1.85
CA ALA A 134 -16.00 -7.33 2.01
C ALA A 134 -17.32 -7.48 1.27
N ASN A 135 -17.43 -8.53 0.46
CA ASN A 135 -18.61 -8.92 -0.29
C ASN A 135 -19.10 -7.88 -1.33
N LEU A 136 -18.27 -6.89 -1.66
CA LEU A 136 -18.61 -5.94 -2.73
C LEU A 136 -18.51 -6.62 -4.09
N LYS A 137 -19.51 -6.36 -4.93
CA LYS A 137 -19.55 -6.83 -6.31
C LYS A 137 -18.65 -5.97 -7.21
N ILE A 138 -17.89 -6.61 -8.08
CA ILE A 138 -17.18 -5.97 -9.18
C ILE A 138 -18.19 -5.64 -10.27
N VAL A 139 -18.33 -4.35 -10.60
CA VAL A 139 -19.36 -3.86 -11.52
C VAL A 139 -18.79 -3.41 -12.85
N ASP A 140 -17.53 -2.99 -12.93
CA ASP A 140 -16.92 -2.61 -14.20
C ASP A 140 -15.41 -2.84 -14.14
N PHE A 141 -14.79 -2.83 -15.32
CA PHE A 141 -13.34 -2.79 -15.47
C PHE A 141 -12.98 -1.64 -16.40
N ILE A 142 -12.06 -0.80 -15.94
CA ILE A 142 -11.68 0.47 -16.54
C ILE A 142 -10.22 0.39 -16.95
N MET A 143 -9.89 0.93 -18.13
CA MET A 143 -8.52 0.90 -18.64
C MET A 143 -8.27 2.11 -19.55
N PHE A 144 -7.06 2.66 -19.49
CA PHE A 144 -6.58 3.64 -20.46
C PHE A 144 -5.98 2.90 -21.68
N GLU A 145 -5.88 3.55 -22.84
CA GLU A 145 -5.27 2.92 -24.02
C GLU A 145 -3.74 2.79 -23.92
N ASP A 146 -3.12 3.30 -22.86
CA ASP A 146 -1.69 3.20 -22.66
C ASP A 146 -1.29 1.80 -22.14
N TYR A 147 -0.39 1.14 -22.87
CA TYR A 147 0.03 -0.25 -22.63
C TYR A 147 0.79 -0.48 -21.31
N ASP A 148 1.05 0.58 -20.53
CA ASP A 148 1.91 0.54 -19.35
C ASP A 148 1.14 0.53 -18.01
N SER A 149 -0.19 0.64 -18.03
CA SER A 149 -1.01 0.70 -16.81
C SER A 149 -1.76 -0.61 -16.55
N VAL A 150 -1.77 -1.04 -15.28
CA VAL A 150 -2.70 -2.10 -14.83
C VAL A 150 -4.10 -1.52 -14.86
N GLY A 151 -5.10 -2.34 -15.21
CA GLY A 151 -6.48 -1.88 -15.22
C GLY A 151 -7.02 -1.55 -13.83
N PHE A 152 -8.26 -1.08 -13.81
CA PHE A 152 -8.94 -0.66 -12.59
C PHE A 152 -10.27 -1.40 -12.46
N LEU A 153 -10.61 -1.81 -11.25
CA LEU A 153 -11.88 -2.48 -10.95
C LEU A 153 -12.81 -1.51 -10.24
N GLU A 154 -13.98 -1.26 -10.83
CA GLU A 154 -15.04 -0.49 -10.17
C GLU A 154 -15.94 -1.44 -9.37
N LEU A 155 -16.26 -1.03 -8.15
CA LEU A 155 -17.06 -1.79 -7.20
C LEU A 155 -18.47 -1.19 -7.07
N GLU A 156 -19.44 -2.01 -6.63
CA GLU A 156 -20.85 -1.60 -6.58
C GLU A 156 -21.14 -0.40 -5.65
N ASN A 157 -20.23 -0.07 -4.75
CA ASN A 157 -20.33 1.11 -3.88
C ASN A 157 -19.69 2.37 -4.50
N GLY A 158 -19.19 2.29 -5.73
CA GLY A 158 -18.55 3.38 -6.46
C GLY A 158 -17.03 3.48 -6.27
N ASN A 159 -16.42 2.71 -5.36
CA ASN A 159 -14.97 2.70 -5.22
C ASN A 159 -14.30 2.10 -6.45
N ILE A 160 -13.12 2.62 -6.79
CA ILE A 160 -12.29 2.08 -7.87
C ILE A 160 -10.96 1.63 -7.26
N ILE A 161 -10.54 0.40 -7.55
CA ILE A 161 -9.28 -0.16 -7.03
C ILE A 161 -8.33 -0.54 -8.16
N THR A 162 -7.04 -0.35 -7.93
CA THR A 162 -5.96 -0.81 -8.82
C THR A 162 -4.72 -1.16 -7.99
N GLU A 163 -3.61 -1.48 -8.65
CA GLU A 163 -2.33 -1.73 -8.00
C GLU A 163 -1.18 -0.94 -8.64
N THR A 164 -0.16 -0.65 -7.83
CA THR A 164 1.16 -0.20 -8.28
C THR A 164 2.18 -1.25 -7.87
N LEU A 165 2.80 -1.90 -8.86
CA LEU A 165 3.73 -3.00 -8.60
C LEU A 165 5.04 -2.55 -7.98
N THR A 166 5.56 -1.40 -8.40
CA THR A 166 6.85 -0.89 -7.95
C THR A 166 6.81 0.62 -7.78
N ALA A 167 7.45 1.11 -6.72
CA ALA A 167 7.59 2.53 -6.47
C ALA A 167 8.97 2.87 -5.89
N PRO A 168 9.52 4.08 -6.13
CA PRO A 168 10.75 4.52 -5.46
C PRO A 168 10.58 4.54 -3.95
N HIS A 169 11.55 3.96 -3.24
CA HIS A 169 11.50 3.87 -1.79
C HIS A 169 11.31 5.24 -1.14
N GLY A 170 10.32 5.35 -0.27
CA GLY A 170 10.06 6.54 0.54
C GLY A 170 9.33 7.68 -0.17
N THR A 171 9.05 7.58 -1.49
CA THR A 171 8.32 8.64 -2.22
C THR A 171 7.15 8.13 -3.07
N GLY A 172 6.93 6.82 -3.19
CA GLY A 172 5.76 6.28 -3.88
C GLY A 172 5.04 5.17 -3.12
N MET A 173 3.83 4.84 -3.58
CA MET A 173 2.92 3.91 -2.93
C MET A 173 2.84 2.60 -3.75
N ALA A 174 3.71 1.64 -3.45
CA ALA A 174 3.61 0.30 -4.02
C ALA A 174 2.54 -0.52 -3.27
N GLY A 175 1.63 -1.15 -4.00
CA GLY A 175 0.52 -1.93 -3.43
C GLY A 175 -0.85 -1.55 -3.97
N LEU A 176 -1.86 -1.65 -3.11
CA LEU A 176 -3.25 -1.35 -3.43
C LEU A 176 -3.49 0.17 -3.44
N ASN A 177 -4.06 0.67 -4.53
CA ASN A 177 -4.58 2.02 -4.63
C ASN A 177 -6.11 2.00 -4.68
N ILE A 178 -6.72 3.01 -4.06
CA ILE A 178 -8.17 3.10 -3.89
C ILE A 178 -8.58 4.54 -4.20
N PHE A 179 -9.55 4.69 -5.08
CA PHE A 179 -10.25 5.95 -5.32
C PHE A 179 -11.64 5.87 -4.70
N GLU A 180 -12.07 6.97 -4.07
CA GLU A 180 -13.32 7.02 -3.32
C GLU A 180 -14.55 6.89 -4.21
N ASN A 181 -14.45 7.43 -5.42
CA ASN A 181 -15.51 7.48 -6.42
C ASN A 181 -14.90 7.83 -7.79
N LEU A 182 -15.75 7.85 -8.82
CA LEU A 182 -15.32 8.17 -10.19
C LEU A 182 -14.69 9.56 -10.32
N LYS A 183 -15.20 10.55 -9.59
CA LYS A 183 -14.66 11.92 -9.64
C LYS A 183 -13.24 11.97 -9.09
N ASP A 184 -12.98 11.34 -7.95
CA ASP A 184 -11.63 11.22 -7.37
C ASP A 184 -10.67 10.50 -8.33
N PHE A 185 -11.14 9.41 -8.97
CA PHE A 185 -10.37 8.73 -10.02
C PHE A 185 -10.04 9.65 -11.21
N GLU A 186 -11.02 10.37 -11.75
CA GLU A 186 -10.83 11.27 -12.90
C GLU A 186 -9.93 12.47 -12.58
N GLU A 187 -9.98 13.00 -11.36
CA GLU A 187 -9.11 14.08 -10.90
C GLU A 187 -7.63 13.63 -10.81
N ASN A 188 -7.37 12.36 -10.52
CA ASN A 188 -6.02 11.81 -10.37
C ASN A 188 -5.48 11.16 -11.65
N CYS A 189 -6.33 10.55 -12.47
CA CYS A 189 -5.92 9.73 -13.62
C CYS A 189 -6.36 10.31 -14.97
N GLY A 190 -7.34 11.22 -15.00
CA GLY A 190 -7.93 11.77 -16.22
C GLY A 190 -9.18 11.01 -16.70
N THR A 191 -9.76 11.49 -17.80
CA THR A 191 -11.08 11.05 -18.31
C THR A 191 -11.01 10.19 -19.57
N GLU A 192 -9.84 10.03 -20.17
CA GLU A 192 -9.63 9.34 -21.46
C GLU A 192 -9.54 7.81 -21.30
N TYR A 193 -10.38 7.24 -20.43
CA TYR A 193 -10.42 5.80 -20.17
C TYR A 193 -11.58 5.13 -20.91
N LYS A 194 -11.45 3.82 -21.11
CA LYS A 194 -12.51 2.94 -21.61
C LYS A 194 -13.09 2.10 -20.48
N ARG A 195 -14.34 1.72 -20.64
CA ARG A 195 -15.09 0.83 -19.75
C ARG A 195 -15.39 -0.46 -20.46
N LEU A 196 -15.22 -1.59 -19.79
CA LEU A 196 -15.51 -2.90 -20.36
C LEU A 196 -17.00 -3.04 -20.70
N LYS A 197 -17.89 -2.54 -19.83
CA LYS A 197 -19.35 -2.51 -20.09
C LYS A 197 -19.75 -1.77 -21.37
N ASN A 198 -18.97 -0.77 -21.80
CA ASN A 198 -19.25 0.01 -23.01
C ASN A 198 -18.53 -0.55 -24.25
N SER A 199 -17.71 -1.59 -24.07
CA SER A 199 -16.88 -2.19 -25.13
C SER A 199 -17.46 -3.51 -25.67
N CYS A 200 -18.68 -3.90 -25.24
CA CYS A 200 -19.42 -5.07 -25.72
C CYS A 200 -20.69 -4.64 -26.47
#